data_AF-A0A9D7J421-F1
#
_entry.id   AF-A0A9D7J421-F1
#
_cell.length_a   1.000
_cell.length_b   1.000
_cell.length_c   1.000
_cell.angle_alpha   90.00
_cell.angle_beta   90.00
_cell.angle_gamma   90.00
#
_symmetry.space_group_name_H-M   'P 1'
#
loop_
_entity.id
_entity.type
_entity.pdbx_description
1 polymer ?
#
loop_
_entity_poly.entity_id
_entity_poly.type
_entity_poly.pdbx_seq_one_letter_code
_entity_poly.pdbx_strand_id
1 'polypeptide(L)'
;MNAHTSLLGVFEPGDGWLFRLPIGAKYLLMLTLAIAPILVGSWWATLFAVAALTALLLTSAVPLRRIFAIGWYLWILLAVLVIYQLISLRPEQAVVVPGNLLAAVLAARMLTLTTSTPDLMDALTRALSPLRWIRVNPQAVTLTVALMIRSIPFLAGAVQDARDAARARGKDRNPALLLTPAVVGAVAYAERTGEALHARGLPEDPST
;
A
#
# COMPACT_ATOMS: atom_id res chain seq x y z
N MET A 1 2.50 26.91 -1.80
CA MET A 1 2.09 25.70 -2.56
C MET A 1 2.11 24.53 -1.59
N ASN A 2 0.93 23.97 -1.31
CA ASN A 2 0.69 23.04 -0.20
C ASN A 2 1.48 21.74 -0.38
N ALA A 3 2.48 21.51 0.47
CA ALA A 3 3.36 20.35 0.46
C ALA A 3 2.72 19.04 0.98
N HIS A 4 1.45 19.11 1.42
CA HIS A 4 0.75 18.01 2.08
C HIS A 4 0.37 16.83 1.16
N THR A 5 0.43 16.99 -0.17
CA THR A 5 0.04 15.94 -1.13
C THR A 5 1.20 15.10 -1.68
N SER A 6 2.46 15.52 -1.52
CA SER A 6 3.58 14.91 -2.25
C SER A 6 4.31 13.79 -1.48
N LEU A 7 4.08 13.65 -0.17
CA LEU A 7 4.93 12.82 0.70
C LEU A 7 4.44 11.37 0.90
N LEU A 8 3.24 11.01 0.42
CA LEU A 8 2.66 9.66 0.59
C LEU A 8 2.60 8.80 -0.68
N GLY A 9 3.30 9.20 -1.74
CA GLY A 9 3.46 8.37 -2.92
C GLY A 9 2.69 8.87 -4.13
N VAL A 10 3.05 8.28 -5.27
CA VAL A 10 2.70 8.59 -6.66
C VAL A 10 1.22 8.35 -6.94
N PHE A 11 0.35 9.01 -6.19
CA PHE A 11 -1.07 9.06 -6.45
C PHE A 11 -1.34 10.28 -7.32
N GLU A 12 -1.63 10.03 -8.59
CA GLU A 12 -2.07 11.06 -9.52
C GLU A 12 -3.58 10.84 -9.71
N PRO A 13 -4.44 11.78 -9.29
CA PRO A 13 -5.88 11.64 -9.48
C PRO A 13 -6.15 11.63 -10.98
N GLY A 14 -6.49 10.46 -11.52
CA GLY A 14 -6.90 10.29 -12.90
C GLY A 14 -8.41 10.10 -12.98
N ASP A 15 -9.06 10.68 -13.99
CA ASP A 15 -10.51 10.58 -14.21
C ASP A 15 -10.98 9.19 -14.71
N GLY A 16 -10.16 8.15 -14.58
CA GLY A 16 -10.43 6.81 -15.13
C GLY A 16 -11.58 6.09 -14.44
N TRP A 17 -12.36 5.30 -15.19
CA TRP A 17 -13.48 4.49 -14.68
C TRP A 17 -13.09 3.59 -13.50
N LEU A 18 -11.83 3.15 -13.46
CA LEU A 18 -11.28 2.36 -12.37
C LEU A 18 -11.32 3.11 -11.04
N PHE A 19 -11.25 4.44 -10.99
CA PHE A 19 -11.41 5.21 -9.75
C PHE A 19 -12.78 5.05 -9.09
N ARG A 20 -13.80 4.74 -9.87
CA ARG A 20 -15.20 4.62 -9.40
C ARG A 20 -15.53 3.24 -8.85
N LEU A 21 -14.66 2.24 -9.02
CA LEU A 21 -14.91 0.92 -8.46
C LEU A 21 -14.70 0.90 -6.93
N PRO A 22 -15.56 0.19 -6.18
CA PRO A 22 -15.36 -0.01 -4.76
C PRO A 22 -14.02 -0.71 -4.52
N ILE A 23 -13.28 -0.23 -3.51
CA ILE A 23 -11.90 -0.67 -3.25
C ILE A 23 -11.82 -2.20 -3.09
N GLY A 24 -12.80 -2.83 -2.44
CA GLY A 24 -12.85 -4.29 -2.29
C GLY A 24 -12.89 -5.05 -3.61
N ALA A 25 -13.58 -4.54 -4.64
CA ALA A 25 -13.62 -5.16 -5.96
C ALA A 25 -12.28 -5.02 -6.69
N LYS A 26 -11.58 -3.88 -6.53
CA LYS A 26 -10.21 -3.72 -7.06
C LYS A 26 -9.24 -4.74 -6.46
N TYR A 27 -9.30 -4.94 -5.14
CA TYR A 27 -8.49 -5.93 -4.45
C TYR A 27 -8.81 -7.35 -4.90
N LEU A 28 -10.09 -7.71 -5.01
CA LEU A 28 -10.51 -9.02 -5.52
C LEU A 28 -10.02 -9.24 -6.95
N LEU A 29 -10.14 -8.23 -7.81
CA LEU A 29 -9.71 -8.31 -9.19
C LEU A 29 -8.18 -8.45 -9.29
N MET A 30 -7.43 -7.65 -8.54
CA MET A 30 -5.97 -7.75 -8.42
C MET A 30 -5.55 -9.15 -7.94
N LEU A 31 -6.15 -9.63 -6.85
CA LEU A 31 -5.87 -10.94 -6.28
C LEU A 31 -6.15 -12.06 -7.29
N THR A 32 -7.30 -11.97 -7.95
CA THR A 32 -7.73 -12.97 -8.95
C THR A 32 -6.76 -13.00 -10.13
N LEU A 33 -6.40 -11.85 -10.70
CA LEU A 33 -5.48 -11.81 -11.85
C LEU A 33 -4.03 -12.15 -11.48
N ALA A 34 -3.61 -11.93 -10.24
CA ALA A 34 -2.27 -12.31 -9.79
C ALA A 34 -2.17 -13.81 -9.45
N ILE A 35 -3.19 -14.39 -8.80
CA ILE A 35 -3.16 -15.77 -8.30
C ILE A 35 -3.64 -16.79 -9.34
N ALA A 36 -4.64 -16.46 -10.17
CA ALA A 36 -5.17 -17.39 -11.18
C ALA A 36 -4.08 -17.97 -12.12
N PRO A 37 -3.16 -17.18 -12.72
CA PRO A 37 -2.14 -17.75 -13.60
C PRO A 37 -1.09 -18.58 -12.85
N ILE A 38 -0.89 -18.34 -11.55
CA ILE A 38 -0.01 -19.15 -10.69
C ILE A 38 -0.64 -20.53 -10.43
N LEU A 39 -1.94 -20.58 -10.14
CA LEU A 39 -2.68 -21.83 -9.90
C LEU A 39 -2.77 -22.69 -11.17
N VAL A 40 -3.05 -22.07 -12.31
CA VAL A 40 -3.21 -22.80 -13.57
C VAL A 40 -1.86 -23.29 -14.10
N GLY A 41 -0.77 -22.53 -13.89
CA GLY A 41 0.57 -22.92 -14.32
C GLY A 41 0.75 -23.03 -15.83
N SER A 42 -0.19 -22.49 -16.63
CA SER A 42 -0.15 -22.53 -18.09
C SER A 42 0.31 -21.19 -18.68
N TRP A 43 1.08 -21.25 -19.76
CA TRP A 43 1.62 -20.06 -20.42
C TRP A 43 0.54 -19.14 -21.00
N TRP A 44 -0.57 -19.71 -21.48
CA TRP A 44 -1.73 -18.96 -21.96
C TRP A 44 -2.41 -18.16 -20.84
N ALA A 45 -2.55 -18.74 -19.64
CA ALA A 45 -3.15 -18.05 -18.50
C ALA A 45 -2.29 -16.87 -18.05
N THR A 46 -0.97 -17.05 -18.01
CA THR A 46 -0.01 -15.98 -17.70
C THR A 46 -0.08 -14.85 -18.72
N LEU A 47 -0.08 -15.17 -20.02
CA LEU A 47 -0.21 -14.15 -21.08
C LEU A 47 -1.54 -13.39 -20.98
N PHE A 48 -2.64 -14.11 -20.77
CA PHE A 48 -3.95 -13.49 -20.59
C PHE A 48 -3.99 -12.55 -19.39
N ALA A 49 -3.42 -12.95 -18.25
CA ALA A 49 -3.37 -12.11 -17.05
C ALA A 49 -2.54 -10.83 -17.26
N VAL A 50 -1.36 -10.95 -17.89
CA VAL A 50 -0.51 -9.78 -18.23
C VAL A 50 -1.21 -8.86 -19.22
N ALA A 51 -1.86 -9.41 -20.26
CA ALA A 51 -2.61 -8.64 -21.25
C ALA A 51 -3.83 -7.94 -20.62
N ALA A 52 -4.57 -8.63 -19.77
CA ALA A 52 -5.72 -8.06 -19.06
C ALA A 52 -5.29 -6.93 -18.11
N LEU A 53 -4.21 -7.13 -17.33
CA LEU A 53 -3.68 -6.09 -16.42
C LEU A 53 -3.18 -4.86 -17.19
N THR A 54 -2.46 -5.07 -18.30
CA THR A 54 -2.00 -3.95 -19.14
C THR A 54 -3.17 -3.22 -19.78
N ALA A 55 -4.17 -3.92 -20.34
CA ALA A 55 -5.39 -3.31 -20.86
C ALA A 55 -6.16 -2.49 -19.80
N LEU A 56 -6.21 -2.99 -18.56
CA LEU A 56 -6.90 -2.31 -17.46
C LEU A 56 -6.16 -1.06 -16.97
N LEU A 57 -4.83 -1.11 -16.99
CA LEU A 57 -3.98 0.06 -16.70
C LEU A 57 -4.06 1.11 -17.81
N LEU A 58 -4.12 0.69 -19.08
CA LEU A 58 -4.31 1.57 -20.24
C LEU A 58 -5.66 2.28 -20.21
N THR A 59 -6.73 1.54 -19.92
CA THR A 59 -8.09 2.11 -19.76
C THR A 59 -8.21 3.03 -18.55
N SER A 60 -7.27 2.97 -17.59
CA SER A 60 -7.17 3.89 -16.46
C SER A 60 -6.39 5.17 -16.76
N ALA A 61 -6.08 5.46 -18.03
CA ALA A 61 -5.34 6.64 -18.49
C ALA A 61 -3.92 6.79 -17.90
N VAL A 62 -3.32 5.70 -17.41
CA VAL A 62 -1.94 5.70 -16.94
C VAL A 62 -1.00 5.64 -18.15
N PRO A 63 -0.03 6.56 -18.31
CA PRO A 63 0.86 6.56 -19.48
C PRO A 63 1.74 5.30 -19.51
N LEU A 64 1.88 4.65 -20.68
CA LEU A 64 2.65 3.41 -20.87
C LEU A 64 4.08 3.49 -20.32
N ARG A 65 4.73 4.66 -20.45
CA ARG A 65 6.07 4.90 -19.88
C ARG A 65 6.10 4.63 -18.38
N ARG A 66 5.04 4.99 -17.65
CA ARG A 66 4.99 4.79 -16.20
C ARG A 66 4.60 3.36 -15.83
N ILE A 67 3.78 2.68 -16.64
CA ILE A 67 3.47 1.25 -16.49
C ILE A 67 4.76 0.42 -16.55
N PHE A 68 5.62 0.66 -17.56
CA PHE A 68 6.86 -0.09 -17.76
C PHE A 68 8.11 0.52 -17.12
N ALA A 69 8.02 1.69 -16.48
CA ALA A 69 9.08 2.26 -15.64
C ALA A 69 9.19 1.52 -14.30
N ILE A 70 9.36 0.20 -14.34
CA ILE A 70 9.45 -0.66 -13.16
C ILE A 70 10.88 -0.62 -12.56
N GLY A 71 11.79 0.05 -13.25
CA GLY A 71 13.20 0.11 -12.91
C GLY A 71 13.99 -0.92 -13.71
N TRP A 72 15.19 -0.53 -14.15
CA TRP A 72 16.08 -1.38 -14.93
C TRP A 72 16.41 -2.71 -14.23
N TYR A 73 16.48 -2.70 -12.89
CA TYR A 73 16.73 -3.90 -12.08
C TYR A 73 15.68 -5.00 -12.26
N LEU A 74 14.39 -4.66 -12.38
CA LEU A 74 13.37 -5.70 -12.58
C LEU A 74 13.49 -6.32 -13.98
N TRP A 75 13.81 -5.54 -15.00
CA TRP A 75 14.05 -6.05 -16.34
C TRP A 75 15.27 -6.99 -16.39
N ILE A 76 16.34 -6.65 -15.69
CA ILE A 76 17.49 -7.57 -15.51
C ILE A 76 17.04 -8.86 -14.84
N LEU A 77 16.30 -8.77 -13.73
CA LEU A 77 15.82 -9.95 -13.01
C LEU A 77 14.97 -10.85 -13.91
N LEU A 78 14.05 -10.25 -14.69
CA LEU A 78 13.20 -10.97 -15.63
C LEU A 78 14.03 -11.69 -16.71
N ALA A 79 15.02 -10.98 -17.29
CA ALA A 79 15.90 -11.54 -18.31
C ALA A 79 16.74 -12.70 -17.77
N VAL A 80 17.31 -12.56 -16.58
CA VAL A 80 18.07 -13.63 -15.90
C VAL A 80 17.18 -14.85 -15.69
N LEU A 81 15.93 -14.66 -15.28
CA LEU A 81 14.99 -15.75 -15.04
C LEU A 81 14.62 -16.48 -16.33
N VAL A 82 14.38 -15.75 -17.42
CA VAL A 82 14.12 -16.34 -18.76
C VAL A 82 15.32 -17.15 -19.22
N ILE A 83 16.54 -16.60 -19.11
CA ILE A 83 17.78 -17.26 -19.53
C ILE A 83 18.00 -18.54 -18.72
N TYR A 84 17.85 -18.48 -17.40
CA TYR A 84 17.99 -19.64 -16.52
C TYR A 84 17.01 -20.77 -16.88
N GLN A 85 15.76 -20.42 -17.19
CA GLN A 85 14.74 -21.41 -17.57
C GLN A 85 14.95 -22.00 -18.97
N LEU A 86 15.46 -21.20 -19.91
CA LEU A 86 15.85 -21.68 -21.25
C LEU A 86 17.02 -22.66 -21.17
N ILE A 87 18.03 -22.36 -20.35
CA ILE A 87 19.17 -23.27 -20.10
C ILE A 87 18.69 -24.56 -19.41
N SER A 88 17.63 -24.50 -18.60
CA SER A 88 17.05 -25.66 -17.92
C SER A 88 16.14 -26.53 -18.81
N LEU A 89 16.10 -26.29 -20.13
CA LEU A 89 15.27 -27.00 -21.12
C LEU A 89 13.76 -27.03 -20.78
N ARG A 90 13.26 -26.01 -20.07
CA ARG A 90 11.83 -25.87 -19.73
C ARG A 90 11.24 -24.63 -20.40
N PRO A 91 10.95 -24.69 -21.72
CA PRO A 91 10.51 -23.52 -22.49
C PRO A 91 9.19 -22.93 -21.99
N GLU A 92 8.26 -23.76 -21.51
CA GLU A 92 6.99 -23.27 -20.96
C GLU A 92 7.20 -22.46 -19.67
N GLN A 93 8.09 -22.92 -18.79
CA GLN A 93 8.39 -22.24 -17.53
C GLN A 93 9.18 -20.94 -17.75
N ALA A 94 9.91 -20.83 -18.86
CA ALA A 94 10.59 -19.60 -19.28
C ALA A 94 9.61 -18.44 -19.53
N VAL A 95 8.34 -18.74 -19.81
CA VAL A 95 7.28 -17.73 -19.97
C VAL A 95 6.45 -17.59 -18.70
N VAL A 96 6.06 -18.71 -18.09
CA VAL A 96 5.15 -18.72 -16.94
C VAL A 96 5.77 -18.02 -15.71
N VAL A 97 7.01 -18.34 -15.35
CA VAL A 97 7.62 -17.82 -14.12
C VAL A 97 7.87 -16.30 -14.19
N PRO A 98 8.61 -15.77 -15.18
CA PRO A 98 8.78 -14.33 -15.32
C PRO A 98 7.48 -13.61 -15.66
N GLY A 99 6.57 -14.22 -16.42
CA GLY A 99 5.27 -13.65 -16.72
C GLY A 99 4.38 -13.50 -15.49
N ASN A 100 4.37 -14.49 -14.59
CA ASN A 100 3.63 -14.41 -13.33
C ASN A 100 4.21 -13.34 -12.41
N LEU A 101 5.55 -13.22 -12.37
CA LEU A 101 6.20 -12.13 -11.63
C LEU A 101 5.81 -10.77 -12.21
N LEU A 102 5.82 -10.64 -13.53
CA LEU A 102 5.39 -9.41 -14.21
C LEU A 102 3.91 -9.10 -13.94
N ALA A 103 3.03 -10.11 -13.99
CA ALA A 103 1.61 -9.96 -13.68
C ALA A 103 1.41 -9.49 -12.23
N ALA A 104 2.07 -10.10 -11.26
CA ALA A 104 1.99 -9.69 -9.86
C ALA A 104 2.47 -8.24 -9.66
N VAL A 105 3.56 -7.86 -10.32
CA VAL A 105 4.08 -6.49 -10.28
C VAL A 105 3.10 -5.51 -10.92
N LEU A 106 2.55 -5.82 -12.09
CA LEU A 106 1.56 -4.97 -12.76
C LEU A 106 0.28 -4.82 -11.92
N ALA A 107 -0.17 -5.90 -11.30
CA ALA A 107 -1.32 -5.91 -10.38
C ALA A 107 -1.06 -5.02 -9.16
N ALA A 108 0.13 -5.12 -8.56
CA ALA A 108 0.54 -4.23 -7.46
C ALA A 108 0.60 -2.77 -7.90
N ARG A 109 1.20 -2.47 -9.05
CA ARG A 109 1.26 -1.09 -9.58
C ARG A 109 -0.10 -0.52 -9.90
N MET A 110 -1.01 -1.34 -10.43
CA MET A 110 -2.39 -0.93 -10.63
C MET A 110 -3.00 -0.44 -9.32
N LEU A 111 -2.84 -1.18 -8.23
CA LEU A 111 -3.34 -0.75 -6.93
C LEU A 111 -2.63 0.53 -6.43
N THR A 112 -1.31 0.59 -6.50
CA THR A 112 -0.51 1.73 -5.99
C THR A 112 -0.75 3.03 -6.78
N LEU A 113 -1.01 2.94 -8.08
CA LEU A 113 -1.24 4.11 -8.93
C LEU A 113 -2.69 4.59 -8.92
N THR A 114 -3.65 3.70 -8.64
CA THR A 114 -5.09 3.97 -8.79
C THR A 114 -5.83 4.07 -7.45
N THR A 115 -5.11 3.96 -6.34
CA THR A 115 -5.66 4.04 -4.98
C THR A 115 -4.84 4.98 -4.14
N SER A 116 -5.51 5.90 -3.45
CA SER A 116 -4.86 6.85 -2.57
C SER A 116 -4.38 6.15 -1.29
N THR A 117 -3.29 6.63 -0.69
CA THR A 117 -2.74 6.07 0.55
C THR A 117 -3.76 6.03 1.70
N PRO A 118 -4.60 7.07 1.91
CA PRO A 118 -5.69 7.02 2.89
C PRO A 118 -6.72 5.91 2.58
N ASP A 119 -7.14 5.78 1.31
CA ASP A 119 -8.11 4.75 0.90
C ASP A 119 -7.56 3.32 1.08
N LEU A 120 -6.26 3.13 0.84
CA LEU A 120 -5.57 1.86 1.10
C LEU A 120 -5.58 1.51 2.59
N MET A 121 -5.34 2.49 3.46
CA MET A 121 -5.35 2.28 4.91
C MET A 121 -6.76 2.00 5.44
N ASP A 122 -7.77 2.69 4.92
CA ASP A 122 -9.18 2.42 5.26
C ASP A 122 -9.62 1.04 4.80
N ALA A 123 -9.24 0.63 3.59
CA ALA A 123 -9.54 -0.70 3.06
C ALA A 123 -8.83 -1.81 3.84
N LEU A 124 -7.55 -1.62 4.18
CA LEU A 124 -6.80 -2.53 5.04
C LEU A 124 -7.48 -2.68 6.40
N THR A 125 -7.94 -1.57 6.98
CA THR A 125 -8.63 -1.59 8.26
C THR A 125 -9.99 -2.30 8.18
N ARG A 126 -10.73 -2.11 7.09
CA ARG A 126 -11.98 -2.84 6.83
C ARG A 126 -11.72 -4.34 6.65
N ALA A 127 -10.63 -4.73 6.00
CA ALA A 127 -10.22 -6.12 5.85
C ALA A 127 -9.76 -6.77 7.18
N LEU A 128 -9.23 -5.98 8.12
CA LEU A 128 -8.86 -6.42 9.46
C LEU A 128 -10.02 -6.37 10.48
N SER A 129 -11.13 -5.70 10.14
CA SER A 129 -12.36 -5.66 10.94
C SER A 129 -12.94 -7.03 11.35
N PRO A 130 -12.96 -8.09 10.51
CA PRO A 130 -13.44 -9.40 10.94
C PRO A 130 -12.59 -10.05 12.04
N LEU A 131 -11.33 -9.64 12.23
CA LEU A 131 -10.48 -10.16 13.31
C LEU A 131 -10.95 -9.70 14.70
N ARG A 132 -11.91 -8.76 14.77
CA ARG A 132 -12.58 -8.30 16.00
C ARG A 132 -13.46 -9.37 16.68
N TRP A 133 -13.64 -10.53 16.04
CA TRP A 133 -14.42 -11.64 16.59
C TRP A 133 -13.75 -12.39 17.75
N ILE A 134 -12.48 -12.10 18.06
CA ILE A 134 -11.80 -12.70 19.20
C ILE A 134 -12.23 -11.96 20.48
N ARG A 135 -13.42 -12.25 21.02
CA ARG A 135 -13.86 -12.08 22.43
C ARG A 135 -13.36 -10.85 23.24
N VAL A 136 -13.20 -9.68 22.62
CA VAL A 136 -12.89 -8.40 23.28
C VAL A 136 -14.08 -7.45 23.15
N ASN A 137 -14.29 -6.55 24.12
CA ASN A 137 -15.37 -5.55 24.11
C ASN A 137 -15.43 -4.83 22.73
N PRO A 138 -16.49 -5.06 21.92
CA PRO A 138 -16.52 -4.58 20.53
C PRO A 138 -16.51 -3.05 20.42
N GLN A 139 -16.99 -2.36 21.44
CA GLN A 139 -17.04 -0.89 21.48
C GLN A 139 -15.64 -0.31 21.71
N ALA A 140 -14.88 -0.85 22.68
CA ALA A 140 -13.50 -0.47 22.93
C ALA A 140 -12.62 -0.74 21.70
N VAL A 141 -12.73 -1.94 21.10
CA VAL A 141 -11.96 -2.31 19.90
C VAL A 141 -12.28 -1.38 18.72
N THR A 142 -13.56 -1.05 18.52
CA THR A 142 -13.97 -0.15 17.42
C THR A 142 -13.42 1.26 17.64
N LEU A 143 -13.47 1.77 18.87
CA LEU A 143 -12.90 3.06 19.24
C LEU A 143 -11.38 3.08 19.04
N THR A 144 -10.66 2.08 19.55
CA THR A 144 -9.19 1.97 19.42
C THR A 144 -8.78 1.94 17.96
N VAL A 145 -9.46 1.16 17.12
CA VAL A 145 -9.16 1.09 15.69
C VAL A 145 -9.46 2.42 14.98
N ALA A 146 -10.58 3.08 15.30
CA ALA A 146 -10.89 4.39 14.72
C ALA A 146 -9.84 5.45 15.10
N LEU A 147 -9.38 5.43 16.37
CA LEU A 147 -8.28 6.28 16.84
C LEU A 147 -6.97 5.95 16.12
N MET A 148 -6.62 4.67 15.99
CA MET A 148 -5.42 4.24 15.27
C MET A 148 -5.39 4.75 13.83
N ILE A 149 -6.48 4.56 13.06
CA ILE A 149 -6.57 5.04 11.68
C ILE A 149 -6.38 6.56 11.61
N ARG A 150 -7.00 7.31 12.54
CA ARG A 150 -6.90 8.77 12.61
C ARG A 150 -5.50 9.25 13.02
N SER A 151 -4.81 8.49 13.86
CA SER A 151 -3.45 8.78 14.32
C SER A 151 -2.40 8.63 13.21
N ILE A 152 -2.59 7.70 12.26
CA ILE A 152 -1.64 7.44 11.16
C ILE A 152 -1.28 8.72 10.37
N PRO A 153 -2.24 9.49 9.80
CA PRO A 153 -1.91 10.68 9.03
C PRO A 153 -1.27 11.77 9.90
N PHE A 154 -1.66 11.89 11.17
CA PHE A 154 -1.03 12.81 12.11
C PHE A 154 0.45 12.44 12.34
N LEU A 155 0.73 11.16 12.64
CA LEU A 155 2.09 10.67 12.86
C LEU A 155 2.96 10.84 11.62
N ALA A 156 2.40 10.57 10.44
CA ALA A 156 3.09 10.76 9.17
C ALA A 156 3.51 12.23 8.97
N GLY A 157 2.62 13.19 9.28
CA GLY A 157 2.93 14.62 9.26
C GLY A 157 4.02 14.99 10.27
N ALA A 158 3.91 14.52 11.52
CA ALA A 158 4.91 14.79 12.56
C ALA A 158 6.32 14.31 12.19
N VAL A 159 6.44 13.15 11.53
CA VAL A 159 7.72 12.62 11.03
C VAL A 159 8.27 13.47 9.89
N GLN A 160 7.40 14.02 9.04
CA GLN A 160 7.80 14.91 7.94
C GLN A 160 8.30 16.26 8.47
N ASP A 161 7.59 16.86 9.42
CA ASP A 161 8.00 18.09 10.08
C ASP A 161 9.34 17.91 10.80
N ALA A 162 9.51 16.77 11.48
CA ALA A 162 10.79 16.39 12.09
C ALA A 162 11.92 16.26 11.07
N ARG A 163 11.65 15.66 9.91
CA ARG A 163 12.60 15.55 8.79
C ARG A 163 12.99 16.91 8.24
N ASP A 164 12.03 17.80 8.03
CA ASP A 164 12.28 19.12 7.47
C ASP A 164 13.04 20.02 8.46
N ALA A 165 12.73 19.91 9.76
CA ALA A 165 13.51 20.55 10.81
C ALA A 165 14.95 20.00 10.90
N ALA A 166 15.16 18.69 10.73
CA ALA A 166 16.49 18.09 10.71
C ALA A 166 17.31 18.52 9.48
N ARG A 167 16.66 18.63 8.31
CA ARG A 167 17.23 19.18 7.07
C ARG A 167 17.68 20.62 7.22
N ALA A 168 16.82 21.48 7.77
CA ALA A 168 17.15 22.88 8.00
C ALA A 168 18.35 23.04 8.95
N ARG A 169 18.59 22.06 9.82
CA ARG A 169 19.75 22.02 10.74
C ARG A 169 20.97 21.29 10.16
N GLY A 170 20.93 20.84 8.90
CA GLY A 170 22.02 20.14 8.22
C GLY A 170 22.34 18.75 8.79
N LYS A 171 21.41 18.13 9.53
CA LYS A 171 21.63 16.88 10.28
C LYS A 171 20.84 15.69 9.72
N ASP A 172 20.73 15.60 8.39
CA ASP A 172 19.96 14.59 7.67
C ASP A 172 20.31 13.12 7.96
N ARG A 173 21.53 12.88 8.42
CA ARG A 173 22.05 11.52 8.61
C ARG A 173 21.92 11.00 10.04
N ASN A 174 21.43 11.79 10.99
CA ASN A 174 21.28 11.34 12.38
C ASN A 174 19.82 10.91 12.67
N PRO A 175 19.51 9.61 12.66
CA PRO A 175 18.15 9.11 12.87
C PRO A 175 17.63 9.43 14.27
N ALA A 176 18.50 9.58 15.28
CA ALA A 176 18.08 9.94 16.63
C ALA A 176 17.50 11.36 16.69
N LEU A 177 18.09 12.32 15.96
CA LEU A 177 17.53 13.68 15.90
C LEU A 177 16.21 13.76 15.13
N LEU A 178 15.93 12.77 14.28
CA LEU A 178 14.67 12.64 13.55
C LEU A 178 13.56 12.07 14.45
N LEU A 179 13.90 11.04 15.20
CA LEU A 179 12.93 10.22 15.94
C LEU A 179 12.46 10.92 17.21
N THR A 180 13.35 11.60 17.94
CA THR A 180 13.01 12.26 19.19
C THR A 180 11.81 13.23 19.07
N PRO A 181 11.81 14.23 18.16
CA PRO A 181 10.67 15.13 18.02
C PRO A 181 9.39 14.43 17.54
N ALA A 182 9.49 13.42 16.68
CA ALA A 182 8.34 12.64 16.24
C ALA A 182 7.71 11.85 17.39
N VAL A 183 8.52 11.21 18.24
CA VAL A 183 8.05 10.46 19.42
C VAL A 183 7.42 11.41 20.44
N VAL A 184 8.04 12.56 20.72
CA VAL A 184 7.46 13.56 21.63
C VAL A 184 6.12 14.07 21.09
N GLY A 185 6.01 14.34 19.78
CA GLY A 185 4.75 14.71 19.14
C GLY A 185 3.68 13.62 19.23
N ALA A 186 4.08 12.35 19.09
CA ALA A 186 3.19 11.20 19.25
C ALA A 186 2.65 11.07 20.68
N VAL A 187 3.52 11.22 21.69
CA VAL A 187 3.14 11.16 23.11
C VAL A 187 2.19 12.31 23.45
N ALA A 188 2.52 13.54 23.05
CA ALA A 188 1.66 14.70 23.29
C ALA A 188 0.28 14.57 22.62
N TYR A 189 0.22 13.92 21.44
CA TYR A 189 -1.04 13.62 20.77
C TYR A 189 -1.85 12.56 21.52
N ALA A 190 -1.19 11.52 22.04
CA ALA A 190 -1.83 10.50 22.85
C ALA A 190 -2.41 11.08 24.15
N GLU A 191 -1.66 11.93 24.84
CA GLU A 191 -2.13 12.62 26.07
C GLU A 191 -3.37 13.47 25.79
N ARG A 192 -3.32 14.36 24.78
CA ARG A 192 -4.47 15.21 24.41
C ARG A 192 -5.70 14.39 24.00
N THR A 193 -5.47 13.29 23.28
CA THR A 193 -6.56 12.40 22.86
C THR A 193 -7.14 11.67 24.07
N GLY A 194 -6.31 11.22 25.01
CA GLY A 194 -6.72 10.61 26.27
C GLY A 194 -7.56 11.57 27.13
N GLU A 195 -7.09 12.79 27.34
CA GLU A 195 -7.83 13.84 28.06
C GLU A 195 -9.21 14.11 27.42
N ALA A 196 -9.27 14.17 26.09
CA ALA A 196 -10.52 14.38 25.36
C ALA A 196 -11.48 13.18 25.46
N LEU A 197 -10.97 11.94 25.53
CA LEU A 197 -11.78 10.74 25.73
C LEU A 197 -12.31 10.67 27.17
N HIS A 198 -11.48 11.02 28.15
CA HIS A 198 -11.84 11.06 29.57
C HIS A 198 -12.93 12.11 29.82
N ALA A 199 -12.82 13.30 29.22
CA ALA A 199 -13.85 14.34 29.29
C ALA A 199 -15.20 13.94 28.65
N ARG A 200 -15.21 12.93 27.76
CA ARG A 200 -16.43 12.39 27.13
C ARG A 200 -17.05 11.22 27.89
N GLY A 201 -16.47 10.81 29.02
CA GLY A 201 -17.00 9.74 29.88
C GLY A 201 -16.82 8.34 29.31
N LEU A 202 -15.86 8.13 28.41
CA LEU A 202 -15.55 6.79 27.91
C LEU A 202 -14.80 6.01 29.00
N PRO A 203 -15.23 4.78 29.36
CA PRO A 203 -14.59 4.02 30.43
C PRO A 203 -13.16 3.64 30.03
N GLU A 204 -12.20 3.98 30.88
CA GLU A 204 -10.96 3.21 30.97
C GLU A 204 -11.40 1.82 31.43
N ASP A 205 -11.26 0.79 30.58
CA ASP A 205 -11.45 -0.58 31.08
C ASP A 205 -10.27 -0.85 32.02
N PRO A 206 -10.49 -0.83 33.35
CA PRO A 206 -9.44 -1.05 34.31
C PRO A 206 -9.30 -2.56 34.39
N SER A 207 -8.24 -3.11 33.79
CA SER A 207 -7.88 -4.49 34.09
C SER A 207 -7.53 -4.59 35.57
N THR A 208 -8.48 -5.09 36.35
CA THR A 208 -8.24 -6.21 37.25
C THR A 208 -7.60 -7.36 36.50
#